data_AF-K2G8W8-F1
#
_entry.id   AF-K2G8W8-F1
#
_cell.length_a   1.000
_cell.length_b   1.000
_cell.length_c   1.000
_cell.angle_alpha   90.00
_cell.angle_beta   90.00
_cell.angle_gamma   90.00
#
_symmetry.space_group_name_H-M   'P 1'
#
loop_
_entity.id
_entity.type
_entity.pdbx_description
1 polymer ?
#
loop_
_entity_poly.entity_id
_entity_poly.type
_entity_poly.pdbx_seq_one_letter_code
_entity_poly.pdbx_strand_id
1 'polypeptide(L)'
;MSKKTILGIIFYMIFFIFMYYFEWFSWVISVILLLSIYFFIFSVIYFAFSKLFTKKLVSFKEIFIRFMYRFALFFSLTIIFLWMFFYYQNKINPAKLPEYTLSNWKKTVVFQTMAHIWSDDFYNKIIQNISKRKKDWFVLFFEWVKPWNEENMNKFNLILWVNFDKSTYTNLSKLYWLRAQDNEEFLWIINNRDFNIDISIDEIIEKYTSKNIESSKQLKIPIDIEKGVDEIVNNLSDNEMKLLVYINRWIMNFIIKNDFVQDFATEKLWKTDIFEVILNDRNNVVSDNVIKSDYDKIYVLYWLMHFRWVLENLQKNDKSWKIASIDYYYPIK
;
A
#
# COMPACT_ATOMS: atom_id res chain seq x y z
N MET A 1 42.61 -17.41 14.41
CA MET A 1 41.69 -16.27 14.17
C MET A 1 40.51 -16.37 15.12
N SER A 2 40.07 -15.29 15.77
CA SER A 2 38.96 -15.38 16.75
C SER A 2 37.61 -15.58 16.05
N LYS A 3 36.61 -16.20 16.70
CA LYS A 3 35.24 -16.34 16.16
C LYS A 3 34.65 -14.99 15.72
N LYS A 4 34.95 -13.91 16.45
CA LYS A 4 34.52 -12.53 16.13
C LYS A 4 35.12 -12.04 14.82
N THR A 5 36.40 -12.35 14.59
CA THR A 5 37.11 -11.98 13.37
C THR A 5 36.59 -12.75 12.16
N ILE A 6 36.31 -14.05 12.32
CA ILE A 6 35.74 -14.89 11.25
C ILE A 6 34.35 -14.38 10.85
N LEU A 7 33.46 -14.12 11.82
CA LEU A 7 32.12 -13.58 11.55
C LEU A 7 32.19 -12.25 10.81
N GLY A 8 33.05 -11.33 11.27
CA GLY A 8 33.27 -10.05 10.61
C GLY A 8 33.69 -10.22 9.15
N ILE A 9 34.71 -11.05 8.89
CA ILE A 9 35.20 -11.29 7.52
C ILE A 9 34.10 -11.82 6.61
N ILE A 10 33.35 -12.84 7.05
CA ILE A 10 32.25 -13.42 6.26
C ILE A 10 31.18 -12.37 5.98
N PHE A 11 30.75 -11.62 6.99
CA PHE A 11 29.74 -10.56 6.83
C PHE A 11 30.19 -9.51 5.82
N TYR A 12 31.39 -8.93 5.99
CA TYR A 12 31.86 -7.87 5.10
C TYR A 12 32.12 -8.39 3.69
N MET A 13 32.62 -9.62 3.52
CA MET A 13 32.78 -10.23 2.20
C MET A 13 31.43 -10.34 1.48
N ILE A 14 30.40 -10.88 2.14
CA ILE A 14 29.04 -10.97 1.58
C ILE A 14 28.47 -9.58 1.32
N PHE A 15 28.61 -8.66 2.28
CA PHE A 15 28.10 -7.29 2.19
C PHE A 15 28.72 -6.53 1.00
N PHE A 16 30.04 -6.61 0.80
CA PHE A 16 30.69 -5.94 -0.32
C PHE A 16 30.39 -6.61 -1.67
N ILE A 17 30.27 -7.95 -1.72
CA ILE A 17 29.81 -8.64 -2.93
C ILE A 17 28.39 -8.17 -3.28
N PHE A 18 27.51 -8.08 -2.30
CA PHE A 18 26.13 -7.62 -2.47
C PHE A 18 26.10 -6.15 -2.92
N MET A 19 26.82 -5.25 -2.23
CA MET A 19 26.90 -3.83 -2.61
C MET A 19 27.44 -3.64 -4.03
N TYR A 20 28.44 -4.43 -4.45
CA TYR A 20 28.98 -4.38 -5.80
C TYR A 20 27.99 -4.90 -6.85
N TYR A 21 27.16 -5.88 -6.48
CA TYR A 21 26.16 -6.45 -7.39
C TYR A 21 24.98 -5.48 -7.63
N PHE A 22 24.53 -4.77 -6.59
CA PHE A 22 23.33 -3.92 -6.67
C PHE A 22 23.61 -2.46 -7.05
N GLU A 23 24.82 -1.94 -6.85
CA GLU A 23 25.11 -0.50 -7.00
C GLU A 23 26.48 -0.21 -7.65
N TRP A 24 26.60 0.96 -8.27
CA TRP A 24 27.84 1.40 -8.91
C TRP A 24 28.91 1.84 -7.89
N PHE A 25 30.17 1.95 -8.32
CA PHE A 25 31.34 2.20 -7.46
C PHE A 25 31.22 3.45 -6.55
N SER A 26 30.47 4.47 -6.98
CA SER A 26 30.24 5.70 -6.21
C SER A 26 29.52 5.47 -4.88
N TRP A 27 28.58 4.52 -4.82
CA TRP A 27 27.86 4.18 -3.60
C TRP A 27 28.74 3.51 -2.56
N VAL A 28 29.67 2.66 -3.01
CA VAL A 28 30.65 2.00 -2.14
C VAL A 28 31.50 3.05 -1.41
N ILE A 29 31.90 4.12 -2.09
CA ILE A 29 32.65 5.23 -1.48
C ILE A 29 31.83 5.93 -0.40
N SER A 30 30.56 6.26 -0.68
CA SER A 30 29.66 6.89 0.29
C SER A 30 29.46 6.03 1.54
N VAL A 31 29.30 4.72 1.37
CA VAL A 31 29.19 3.77 2.49
C VAL A 31 30.49 3.72 3.29
N ILE A 32 31.66 3.68 2.65
CA ILE A 32 32.96 3.71 3.34
C ILE A 32 33.13 5.01 4.15
N LEU A 33 32.74 6.16 3.58
CA LEU A 33 32.81 7.44 4.26
C LEU A 33 31.91 7.44 5.51
N LEU A 34 30.67 6.97 5.36
CA LEU A 34 29.72 6.87 6.46
C LEU A 34 30.22 5.92 7.57
N LEU A 35 30.75 4.75 7.19
CA LEU A 35 31.38 3.80 8.12
C LEU A 35 32.57 4.41 8.85
N SER A 36 33.37 5.24 8.18
CA SER A 36 34.51 5.94 8.78
C SER A 36 34.07 6.97 9.81
N ILE A 37 32.99 7.72 9.54
CA ILE A 37 32.38 8.65 10.50
C ILE A 37 31.85 7.89 11.72
N TYR A 38 31.09 6.81 11.52
CA TYR A 38 30.60 5.99 12.63
C TYR A 38 31.72 5.35 13.44
N PHE A 39 32.78 4.89 12.77
CA PHE A 39 33.96 4.35 13.42
C PHE A 39 34.66 5.41 14.28
N PHE A 40 34.79 6.65 13.80
CA PHE A 40 35.36 7.75 14.57
C PHE A 40 34.55 8.04 15.83
N ILE A 41 33.23 8.20 15.69
CA ILE A 41 32.31 8.42 16.83
C ILE A 41 32.41 7.26 17.84
N PHE A 42 32.35 6.02 17.34
CA PHE A 42 32.48 4.83 18.17
C PHE A 42 33.82 4.80 18.90
N SER A 43 34.91 5.16 18.23
CA SER A 43 36.26 5.17 18.80
C SER A 43 36.40 6.19 19.92
N VAL A 44 35.87 7.41 19.74
CA VAL A 44 35.87 8.45 20.78
C VAL A 44 35.09 7.99 22.02
N ILE A 45 33.87 7.50 21.82
CA ILE A 45 33.01 6.99 22.91
C ILE A 45 33.67 5.81 23.61
N TYR A 46 34.18 4.85 22.85
CA TYR A 46 34.78 3.64 23.40
C TYR A 46 36.08 3.93 24.15
N PHE A 47 36.91 4.84 23.63
CA PHE A 47 38.12 5.29 24.31
C PHE A 47 37.80 6.03 25.60
N ALA A 48 36.85 6.96 25.59
CA ALA A 48 36.40 7.67 26.78
C ALA A 48 35.86 6.69 27.84
N PHE A 49 35.01 5.75 27.44
CA PHE A 49 34.48 4.71 28.31
C PHE A 49 35.58 3.83 28.88
N SER A 50 36.52 3.37 28.05
CA SER A 50 37.64 2.52 28.49
C SER A 50 38.52 3.24 29.51
N LYS A 51 38.84 4.51 29.24
CA LYS A 51 39.66 5.35 30.14
C LYS A 51 38.95 5.59 31.48
N LEU A 52 37.66 5.91 31.46
CA LEU A 52 36.88 6.22 32.65
C LEU A 52 36.59 4.98 33.52
N PHE A 53 36.18 3.87 32.91
CA PHE A 53 35.64 2.73 33.67
C PHE A 53 36.61 1.57 33.84
N THR A 54 37.52 1.36 32.88
CA THR A 54 38.42 0.19 32.93
C THR A 54 39.87 0.57 33.24
N LYS A 55 40.21 1.87 33.17
CA LYS A 55 41.58 2.41 33.29
C LYS A 55 42.59 1.75 32.35
N LYS A 56 42.13 1.05 31.31
CA LYS A 56 42.98 0.40 30.30
C LYS A 56 43.07 1.28 29.05
N LEU A 57 44.30 1.45 28.57
CA LEU A 57 44.56 1.96 27.23
C LEU A 57 44.29 0.83 26.24
N VAL A 58 43.33 1.05 25.34
CA VAL A 58 42.97 0.07 24.31
C VAL A 58 43.66 0.46 23.01
N SER A 59 44.28 -0.52 22.36
CA SER A 59 44.94 -0.29 21.06
C SER A 59 43.91 0.01 19.97
N PHE A 60 44.30 0.83 18.99
CA PHE A 60 43.46 1.14 17.82
C PHE A 60 42.95 -0.12 17.11
N LYS A 61 43.83 -1.13 16.93
CA LYS A 61 43.48 -2.43 16.33
C LYS A 61 42.34 -3.11 17.08
N GLU A 62 42.36 -3.07 18.40
CA GLU A 62 41.29 -3.68 19.22
C GLU A 62 39.97 -2.90 19.10
N ILE A 63 40.02 -1.57 19.08
CA ILE A 63 38.83 -0.72 18.85
C ILE A 63 38.22 -1.03 17.47
N PHE A 64 39.05 -1.10 16.42
CA PHE A 64 38.61 -1.41 15.07
C PHE A 64 37.96 -2.79 14.97
N ILE A 65 38.60 -3.84 15.50
CA ILE A 65 38.03 -5.20 15.50
C ILE A 65 36.69 -5.23 16.25
N ARG A 66 36.58 -4.53 17.38
CA ARG A 66 35.33 -4.46 18.16
C ARG A 66 34.23 -3.71 17.42
N PHE A 67 34.55 -2.61 16.75
CA PHE A 67 33.63 -1.88 15.90
C PHE A 67 33.10 -2.77 14.77
N MET A 68 34.00 -3.35 13.98
CA MET A 68 33.64 -4.20 12.83
C MET A 68 32.77 -5.39 13.26
N TYR A 69 33.10 -6.04 14.37
CA TYR A 69 32.28 -7.12 14.91
C TYR A 69 30.89 -6.65 15.36
N ARG A 70 30.80 -5.53 16.10
CA ARG A 70 29.52 -5.01 16.61
C ARG A 70 28.62 -4.53 15.48
N PHE A 71 29.21 -3.88 14.48
CA PHE A 71 28.51 -3.45 13.28
C PHE A 71 27.99 -4.66 12.50
N ALA A 72 28.85 -5.65 12.21
CA ALA A 72 28.44 -6.88 11.53
C ALA A 72 27.32 -7.61 12.29
N LEU A 73 27.43 -7.73 13.62
CA LEU A 73 26.41 -8.36 14.44
C LEU A 73 25.10 -7.58 14.41
N PHE A 74 25.13 -6.26 14.61
CA PHE A 74 23.95 -5.41 14.58
C PHE A 74 23.24 -5.52 13.23
N PHE A 75 23.95 -5.34 12.12
CA PHE A 75 23.37 -5.44 10.78
C PHE A 75 22.84 -6.84 10.47
N SER A 76 23.55 -7.89 10.86
CA SER A 76 23.05 -9.27 10.68
C SER A 76 21.74 -9.48 11.43
N LEU A 77 21.66 -9.01 12.69
CA LEU A 77 20.43 -9.10 13.48
C LEU A 77 19.30 -8.27 12.87
N THR A 78 19.59 -7.07 12.35
CA THR A 78 18.60 -6.23 11.66
C THR A 78 18.09 -6.91 10.39
N ILE A 79 18.98 -7.46 9.55
CA ILE A 79 18.59 -8.18 8.33
C ILE A 79 17.73 -9.39 8.68
N ILE A 80 18.13 -10.20 9.66
CA ILE A 80 17.34 -11.36 10.12
C ILE A 80 15.99 -10.90 10.65
N PHE A 81 15.94 -9.85 11.46
CA PHE A 81 14.71 -9.30 12.00
C PHE A 81 13.76 -8.80 10.90
N LEU A 82 14.28 -8.01 9.94
CA LEU A 82 13.51 -7.55 8.79
C LEU A 82 13.02 -8.72 7.94
N TRP A 83 13.87 -9.71 7.67
CA TRP A 83 13.49 -10.89 6.89
C TRP A 83 12.40 -11.72 7.58
N MET A 84 12.53 -11.95 8.90
CA MET A 84 11.48 -12.61 9.69
C MET A 84 10.17 -11.82 9.62
N PHE A 85 10.25 -10.50 9.69
CA PHE A 85 9.07 -9.64 9.57
C PHE A 85 8.45 -9.70 8.17
N PHE A 86 9.25 -9.66 7.11
CA PHE A 86 8.82 -9.81 5.72
C PHE A 86 8.12 -11.16 5.50
N TYR A 87 8.75 -12.23 5.95
CA TYR A 87 8.20 -13.58 5.89
C TYR A 87 6.89 -13.71 6.67
N TYR A 88 6.83 -13.13 7.87
CA TYR A 88 5.62 -13.16 8.67
C TYR A 88 4.44 -12.48 7.98
N GLN A 89 4.61 -11.26 7.45
CA GLN A 89 3.51 -10.57 6.77
C GLN A 89 3.15 -11.23 5.44
N ASN A 90 4.09 -11.82 4.70
CA ASN A 90 3.79 -12.39 3.38
C ASN A 90 3.28 -13.83 3.42
N LYS A 91 3.74 -14.65 4.37
CA LYS A 91 3.48 -16.09 4.38
C LYS A 91 2.72 -16.61 5.59
N ILE A 92 2.95 -16.05 6.78
CA ILE A 92 2.28 -16.54 8.00
C ILE A 92 0.94 -15.84 8.20
N ASN A 93 0.91 -14.52 8.03
CA ASN A 93 -0.28 -13.71 8.23
C ASN A 93 -0.37 -12.66 7.12
N PRO A 94 -0.65 -13.04 5.85
CA PRO A 94 -0.97 -12.07 4.81
C PRO A 94 -2.18 -11.22 5.20
N ALA A 95 -2.27 -10.00 4.65
CA ALA A 95 -3.48 -9.19 4.73
C ALA A 95 -4.68 -10.00 4.23
N LYS A 96 -5.90 -9.58 4.54
CA LYS A 96 -7.10 -10.22 3.98
C LYS A 96 -8.08 -9.12 3.64
N LEU A 97 -8.79 -9.29 2.54
CA LEU A 97 -9.86 -8.37 2.16
C LEU A 97 -11.18 -8.95 2.68
N PRO A 98 -11.85 -8.27 3.62
CA PRO A 98 -13.10 -8.73 4.18
C PRO A 98 -14.29 -8.54 3.24
N GLU A 99 -15.30 -9.39 3.39
CA GLU A 99 -16.65 -9.19 2.91
C GLU A 99 -17.57 -9.11 4.13
N TYR A 100 -18.26 -7.98 4.26
CA TYR A 100 -19.14 -7.71 5.38
C TYR A 100 -20.58 -7.93 4.95
N THR A 101 -21.30 -8.82 5.63
CA THR A 101 -22.77 -8.85 5.49
C THR A 101 -23.36 -7.94 6.54
N LEU A 102 -24.05 -6.89 6.10
CA LEU A 102 -24.75 -5.92 6.91
C LEU A 102 -26.27 -6.17 6.82
N SER A 103 -27.00 -5.96 7.91
CA SER A 103 -28.46 -5.95 7.88
C SER A 103 -29.06 -4.99 8.90
N ASN A 104 -30.22 -4.44 8.56
CA ASN A 104 -31.11 -3.66 9.44
C ASN A 104 -32.50 -4.30 9.54
N TRP A 105 -32.60 -5.63 9.40
CA TRP A 105 -33.84 -6.43 9.36
C TRP A 105 -34.70 -6.26 8.10
N LYS A 106 -34.62 -5.10 7.43
CA LYS A 106 -35.34 -4.83 6.18
C LYS A 106 -34.47 -5.13 4.96
N LYS A 107 -33.24 -4.63 4.97
CA LYS A 107 -32.26 -4.79 3.89
C LYS A 107 -31.10 -5.67 4.33
N THR A 108 -30.50 -6.33 3.36
CA THR A 108 -29.23 -7.04 3.45
C THR A 108 -28.26 -6.45 2.46
N VAL A 109 -27.15 -5.91 2.95
CA VAL A 109 -26.08 -5.37 2.13
C VAL A 109 -24.86 -6.22 2.34
N VAL A 110 -24.33 -6.82 1.28
CA VAL A 110 -23.04 -7.48 1.34
C VAL A 110 -22.02 -6.51 0.76
N PHE A 111 -21.07 -6.05 1.58
CA PHE A 111 -20.01 -5.13 1.19
C PHE A 111 -18.71 -5.91 0.98
N GLN A 112 -18.37 -6.14 -0.29
CA GLN A 112 -17.12 -6.76 -0.68
C GLN A 112 -16.07 -5.68 -0.86
N THR A 113 -15.06 -5.72 0.01
CA THR A 113 -13.92 -4.80 -0.11
C THR A 113 -13.06 -5.19 -1.31
N MET A 114 -12.66 -4.18 -2.07
CA MET A 114 -11.88 -4.31 -3.29
C MET A 114 -10.51 -3.63 -3.14
N ALA A 115 -9.57 -4.06 -3.98
CA ALA A 115 -8.31 -3.36 -4.25
C ALA A 115 -8.13 -3.29 -5.78
N HIS A 116 -7.58 -2.20 -6.30
CA HIS A 116 -7.38 -2.01 -7.74
C HIS A 116 -6.22 -2.82 -8.32
N ILE A 117 -5.28 -3.28 -7.47
CA ILE A 117 -4.16 -4.14 -7.87
C ILE A 117 -4.11 -5.30 -6.91
N TRP A 118 -4.29 -6.52 -7.42
CA TRP A 118 -4.39 -7.71 -6.58
C TRP A 118 -4.20 -9.03 -7.37
N SER A 119 -4.24 -10.20 -6.72
CA SER A 119 -4.00 -11.48 -7.41
C SER A 119 -5.17 -11.94 -8.29
N ASP A 120 -4.86 -12.79 -9.27
CA ASP A 120 -5.85 -13.50 -10.07
C ASP A 120 -6.82 -14.34 -9.22
N ASP A 121 -6.32 -15.07 -8.22
CA ASP A 121 -7.13 -15.91 -7.34
C ASP A 121 -8.24 -15.13 -6.63
N PHE A 122 -7.91 -13.91 -6.20
CA PHE A 122 -8.89 -13.01 -5.60
C PHE A 122 -9.93 -12.56 -6.62
N TYR A 123 -9.53 -12.02 -7.78
CA TYR A 123 -10.50 -11.54 -8.77
C TYR A 123 -11.40 -12.68 -9.29
N ASN A 124 -10.84 -13.88 -9.48
CA ASN A 124 -11.61 -15.09 -9.75
C ASN A 124 -12.64 -15.40 -8.66
N LYS A 125 -12.25 -15.23 -7.39
CA LYS A 125 -13.17 -15.39 -6.26
C LYS A 125 -14.27 -14.32 -6.25
N ILE A 126 -13.93 -13.08 -6.59
CA ILE A 126 -14.89 -11.97 -6.72
C ILE A 126 -15.92 -12.27 -7.82
N ILE A 127 -15.49 -12.70 -9.01
CA ILE A 127 -16.37 -13.10 -10.12
C ILE A 127 -17.34 -14.21 -9.67
N GLN A 128 -16.84 -15.22 -8.96
CA GLN A 128 -17.67 -16.30 -8.42
C GLN A 128 -18.68 -15.79 -7.38
N ASN A 129 -18.26 -14.90 -6.49
CA ASN A 129 -19.14 -14.30 -5.49
C ASN A 129 -20.23 -13.45 -6.13
N ILE A 130 -19.89 -12.59 -7.10
CA ILE A 130 -20.87 -11.79 -7.86
C ILE A 130 -21.87 -12.72 -8.53
N SER A 131 -21.40 -13.76 -9.22
CA SER A 131 -22.27 -14.75 -9.86
C SER A 131 -23.22 -15.41 -8.87
N LYS A 132 -22.74 -15.78 -7.68
CA LYS A 132 -23.56 -16.37 -6.62
C LYS A 132 -24.59 -15.36 -6.10
N ARG A 133 -24.17 -14.15 -5.72
CA ARG A 133 -25.05 -13.11 -5.16
C ARG A 133 -26.13 -12.69 -6.16
N LYS A 134 -25.80 -12.54 -7.45
CA LYS A 134 -26.79 -12.23 -8.50
C LYS A 134 -27.83 -13.34 -8.67
N LYS A 135 -27.43 -14.62 -8.57
CA LYS A 135 -28.36 -15.76 -8.55
C LYS A 135 -29.26 -15.75 -7.30
N ASP A 136 -28.76 -15.22 -6.19
CA ASP A 136 -29.50 -15.03 -4.94
C ASP A 136 -30.32 -13.72 -4.92
N TRP A 137 -30.56 -13.12 -6.10
CA TRP A 137 -31.35 -11.91 -6.34
C TRP A 137 -30.78 -10.61 -5.78
N PHE A 138 -29.46 -10.55 -5.51
CA PHE A 138 -28.80 -9.29 -5.20
C PHE A 138 -28.67 -8.42 -6.45
N VAL A 139 -28.81 -7.11 -6.28
CA VAL A 139 -28.33 -6.13 -7.28
C VAL A 139 -26.88 -5.76 -7.00
N LEU A 140 -26.12 -5.42 -8.05
CA LEU A 140 -24.72 -5.07 -7.93
C LEU A 140 -24.54 -3.55 -7.93
N PHE A 141 -23.98 -3.03 -6.86
CA PHE A 141 -23.54 -1.64 -6.73
C PHE A 141 -22.01 -1.64 -6.82
N PHE A 142 -21.43 -0.87 -7.74
CA PHE A 142 -19.99 -0.94 -7.98
C PHE A 142 -19.34 0.44 -8.14
N GLU A 143 -18.05 0.46 -7.81
CA GLU A 143 -17.11 1.54 -8.08
C GLU A 143 -16.58 1.47 -9.52
N TRP A 144 -16.71 2.57 -10.27
CA TRP A 144 -16.06 2.72 -11.57
C TRP A 144 -16.01 4.18 -12.01
N VAL A 145 -14.99 4.52 -12.79
CA VAL A 145 -14.84 5.86 -13.34
C VAL A 145 -16.00 6.16 -14.30
N LYS A 146 -16.90 7.05 -13.87
CA LYS A 146 -17.97 7.61 -14.72
C LYS A 146 -17.35 8.54 -15.77
N PRO A 147 -17.98 8.74 -16.95
CA PRO A 147 -17.49 9.68 -17.97
C PRO A 147 -17.12 11.05 -17.40
N TRP A 148 -16.10 11.67 -17.98
CA TRP A 148 -15.53 12.94 -17.50
C TRP A 148 -15.17 13.88 -18.66
N ASN A 149 -15.05 15.17 -18.36
CA ASN A 149 -14.47 16.16 -19.26
C ASN A 149 -12.93 16.13 -19.19
N GLU A 150 -12.27 16.19 -20.34
CA GLU A 150 -10.80 16.25 -20.46
C GLU A 150 -10.20 17.41 -19.66
N GLU A 151 -10.85 18.58 -19.64
CA GLU A 151 -10.42 19.73 -18.84
C GLU A 151 -10.37 19.40 -17.34
N ASN A 152 -11.41 18.75 -16.82
CA ASN A 152 -11.48 18.38 -15.42
C ASN A 152 -10.52 17.23 -15.09
N MET A 153 -10.30 16.29 -16.01
CA MET A 153 -9.24 15.28 -15.86
C MET A 153 -7.86 15.91 -15.76
N ASN A 154 -7.55 16.91 -16.61
CA ASN A 154 -6.28 17.62 -16.55
C ASN A 154 -6.12 18.36 -15.21
N LYS A 155 -7.18 19.02 -14.73
CA LYS A 155 -7.19 19.63 -13.39
C LYS A 155 -6.99 18.59 -12.29
N PHE A 156 -7.66 17.45 -12.37
CA PHE A 156 -7.54 16.35 -11.43
C PHE A 156 -6.11 15.82 -11.36
N ASN A 157 -5.48 15.58 -12.51
CA ASN A 157 -4.09 15.13 -12.61
C ASN A 157 -3.10 16.16 -12.03
N LEU A 158 -3.34 17.46 -12.27
CA LEU A 158 -2.56 18.54 -11.67
C LEU A 158 -2.68 18.59 -10.15
N ILE A 159 -3.88 18.41 -9.61
CA ILE A 159 -4.13 18.41 -8.16
C ILE A 159 -3.50 17.18 -7.51
N LEU A 160 -3.59 16.01 -8.14
CA LEU A 160 -2.98 14.77 -7.64
C LEU A 160 -1.48 14.67 -7.90
N TRP A 161 -0.93 15.57 -8.71
CA TRP A 161 0.46 15.55 -9.16
C TRP A 161 0.86 14.24 -9.87
N VAL A 162 -0.12 13.57 -10.47
CA VAL A 162 0.00 12.27 -11.15
C VAL A 162 -0.90 12.28 -12.36
N ASN A 163 -0.39 11.85 -13.52
CA ASN A 163 -1.22 11.58 -14.68
C ASN A 163 -1.95 10.25 -14.49
N PHE A 164 -3.22 10.31 -14.06
CA PHE A 164 -4.07 9.14 -14.01
C PHE A 164 -4.67 8.86 -15.38
N ASP A 165 -4.50 7.63 -15.83
CA ASP A 165 -5.10 7.09 -17.04
C ASP A 165 -5.57 5.64 -16.81
N LYS A 166 -6.15 5.02 -17.85
CA LYS A 166 -6.60 3.62 -17.76
C LYS A 166 -5.44 2.65 -17.54
N SER A 167 -4.21 3.02 -17.94
CA SER A 167 -3.02 2.16 -17.86
C SER A 167 -2.32 2.21 -16.50
N THR A 168 -2.59 3.23 -15.69
CA THR A 168 -1.88 3.53 -14.43
C THR A 168 -1.84 2.33 -13.49
N TYR A 169 -2.99 1.70 -13.21
CA TYR A 169 -3.04 0.52 -12.35
C TYR A 169 -2.39 -0.70 -12.98
N THR A 170 -2.52 -0.87 -14.31
CA THR A 170 -1.85 -1.95 -15.06
C THR A 170 -0.34 -1.83 -14.94
N ASN A 171 0.21 -0.63 -15.13
CA ASN A 171 1.64 -0.36 -15.01
C ASN A 171 2.09 -0.57 -13.55
N LEU A 172 1.42 0.04 -12.58
CA LEU A 172 1.74 -0.16 -11.17
C LEU A 172 1.71 -1.64 -10.76
N SER A 173 0.79 -2.45 -11.31
CA SER A 173 0.68 -3.88 -10.99
C SER A 173 1.93 -4.69 -11.31
N LYS A 174 2.74 -4.25 -12.30
CA LYS A 174 4.04 -4.86 -12.65
C LYS A 174 4.98 -4.88 -11.45
N LEU A 175 4.99 -3.82 -10.62
CA LEU A 175 5.85 -3.70 -9.43
C LEU A 175 5.49 -4.64 -8.28
N TYR A 176 4.35 -5.35 -8.38
CA TYR A 176 3.87 -6.27 -7.35
C TYR A 176 3.74 -7.72 -7.85
N TRP A 177 3.97 -7.98 -9.15
CA TRP A 177 3.50 -9.18 -9.86
C TRP A 177 2.08 -9.57 -9.46
N LEU A 178 1.19 -8.62 -9.69
CA LEU A 178 -0.25 -8.76 -9.51
C LEU A 178 -0.91 -8.27 -10.80
N ARG A 179 -2.24 -8.35 -10.87
CA ARG A 179 -3.00 -7.76 -11.96
C ARG A 179 -3.79 -6.56 -11.48
N ALA A 180 -4.06 -5.64 -12.40
CA ALA A 180 -5.04 -4.60 -12.19
C ALA A 180 -6.47 -5.17 -12.24
N GLN A 181 -7.40 -4.52 -11.56
CA GLN A 181 -8.82 -4.81 -11.61
C GLN A 181 -9.37 -4.55 -13.03
N ASP A 182 -10.05 -5.54 -13.60
CA ASP A 182 -10.84 -5.39 -14.83
C ASP A 182 -12.33 -5.61 -14.54
N ASN A 183 -13.12 -4.54 -14.66
CA ASN A 183 -14.55 -4.61 -14.41
C ASN A 183 -15.31 -5.37 -15.50
N GLU A 184 -14.76 -5.49 -16.73
CA GLU A 184 -15.42 -6.20 -17.82
C GLU A 184 -15.56 -7.70 -17.51
N GLU A 185 -14.71 -8.25 -16.62
CA GLU A 185 -14.75 -9.65 -16.21
C GLU A 185 -15.95 -10.00 -15.30
N PHE A 186 -16.57 -9.01 -14.65
CA PHE A 186 -17.63 -9.28 -13.67
C PHE A 186 -18.87 -8.39 -13.74
N LEU A 187 -18.86 -7.34 -14.56
CA LEU A 187 -20.08 -6.60 -14.88
C LEU A 187 -20.91 -7.34 -15.93
N TRP A 188 -22.22 -7.11 -15.89
CA TRP A 188 -23.22 -7.63 -16.83
C TRP A 188 -23.31 -9.16 -16.89
N ILE A 189 -22.67 -9.86 -15.95
CA ILE A 189 -22.79 -11.31 -15.79
C ILE A 189 -24.12 -11.67 -15.11
N ILE A 190 -24.75 -12.80 -15.49
CA ILE A 190 -26.03 -13.32 -14.95
C ILE A 190 -27.27 -12.46 -15.26
N ASN A 191 -27.23 -11.16 -14.97
CA ASN A 191 -28.29 -10.19 -15.24
C ASN A 191 -27.70 -8.77 -15.40
N ASN A 192 -28.56 -7.82 -15.78
CA ASN A 192 -28.21 -6.43 -16.05
C ASN A 192 -28.50 -5.46 -14.89
N ARG A 193 -28.58 -5.94 -13.64
CA ARG A 193 -28.86 -5.10 -12.47
C ARG A 193 -27.58 -4.59 -11.80
N ASP A 194 -26.78 -3.91 -12.61
CA ASP A 194 -25.48 -3.37 -12.21
C ASP A 194 -25.53 -1.85 -12.26
N PHE A 195 -25.25 -1.23 -11.12
CA PHE A 195 -25.39 0.21 -10.91
C PHE A 195 -24.04 0.78 -10.51
N ASN A 196 -23.49 1.64 -11.37
CA ASN A 196 -22.32 2.45 -11.00
C ASN A 196 -22.79 3.52 -10.00
N ILE A 197 -22.42 3.33 -8.74
CA ILE A 197 -22.80 4.22 -7.63
C ILE A 197 -21.64 5.13 -7.19
N ASP A 198 -20.74 5.42 -8.11
CA ASP A 198 -19.59 6.29 -7.87
C ASP A 198 -19.88 7.76 -8.19
N ILE A 199 -18.95 8.66 -7.91
CA ILE A 199 -18.97 10.04 -8.41
C ILE A 199 -18.07 10.17 -9.63
N SER A 200 -18.43 11.04 -10.58
CA SER A 200 -17.57 11.35 -11.72
C SER A 200 -16.40 12.24 -11.31
N ILE A 201 -15.37 12.28 -12.15
CA ILE A 201 -14.25 13.21 -11.97
C ILE A 201 -14.75 14.65 -12.06
N ASP A 202 -15.76 14.92 -12.88
CA ASP A 202 -16.38 16.25 -12.97
C ASP A 202 -17.03 16.65 -11.63
N GLU A 203 -17.78 15.74 -11.00
CA GLU A 203 -18.38 15.97 -9.68
C GLU A 203 -17.32 16.15 -8.59
N ILE A 204 -16.21 15.39 -8.67
CA ILE A 204 -15.07 15.53 -7.75
C ILE A 204 -14.46 16.93 -7.88
N ILE A 205 -14.19 17.39 -9.11
CA ILE A 205 -13.58 18.70 -9.36
C ILE A 205 -14.54 19.83 -8.98
N GLU A 206 -15.82 19.71 -9.27
CA GLU A 206 -16.83 20.67 -8.84
C GLU A 206 -16.86 20.81 -7.32
N LYS A 207 -16.95 19.69 -6.60
CA LYS A 207 -16.94 19.67 -5.13
C LYS A 207 -15.64 20.23 -4.56
N TYR A 208 -14.50 19.85 -5.12
CA TYR A 208 -13.20 20.38 -4.72
C TYR A 208 -13.13 21.90 -4.91
N THR A 209 -13.49 22.40 -6.09
CA THR A 209 -13.45 23.83 -6.40
C THR A 209 -14.42 24.63 -5.52
N SER A 210 -15.58 24.05 -5.19
CA SER A 210 -16.56 24.67 -4.29
C SER A 210 -16.06 24.81 -2.84
N LYS A 211 -15.22 23.88 -2.38
CA LYS A 211 -14.61 23.90 -1.04
C LYS A 211 -13.32 24.76 -0.98
N ASN A 212 -12.61 24.88 -2.11
CA ASN A 212 -11.29 25.51 -2.20
C ASN A 212 -11.24 26.71 -3.16
N ILE A 213 -11.98 27.78 -2.86
CA ILE A 213 -12.04 28.98 -3.69
C ILE A 213 -10.65 29.67 -3.84
N GLU A 214 -9.65 29.39 -3.00
CA GLU A 214 -8.32 30.06 -3.05
C GLU A 214 -7.12 29.18 -2.69
N SER A 215 -6.84 28.11 -3.45
CA SER A 215 -5.54 27.44 -3.36
C SER A 215 -4.70 27.72 -4.63
N SER A 216 -4.13 28.93 -4.69
CA SER A 216 -3.08 29.34 -5.63
C SER A 216 -1.72 28.68 -5.32
N LYS A 217 -1.71 27.39 -4.93
CA LYS A 217 -0.47 26.64 -4.84
C LYS A 217 0.02 26.35 -6.25
N GLN A 218 1.28 26.70 -6.50
CA GLN A 218 1.98 26.46 -7.75
C GLN A 218 1.85 24.97 -8.12
N LEU A 219 0.98 24.68 -9.09
CA LEU A 219 0.70 23.31 -9.51
C LEU A 219 1.97 22.76 -10.17
N LYS A 220 2.51 21.68 -9.61
CA LYS A 220 3.68 21.00 -10.15
C LYS A 220 3.27 20.17 -11.37
N ILE A 221 4.20 19.98 -12.30
CA ILE A 221 3.98 19.13 -13.48
C ILE A 221 3.68 17.71 -13.02
N PRO A 222 2.55 17.11 -13.43
CA PRO A 222 2.17 15.76 -13.01
C PRO A 222 3.24 14.72 -13.39
N ILE A 223 3.45 13.76 -12.50
CA ILE A 223 4.36 12.65 -12.75
C ILE A 223 3.68 11.63 -13.67
N ASP A 224 4.44 11.17 -14.65
CA ASP A 224 4.08 10.08 -15.56
C ASP A 224 4.45 8.74 -14.91
N ILE A 225 3.43 8.07 -14.35
CA ILE A 225 3.61 6.80 -13.63
C ILE A 225 4.09 5.70 -14.57
N GLU A 226 3.64 5.69 -15.83
CA GLU A 226 4.05 4.70 -16.80
C GLU A 226 5.56 4.75 -17.03
N LYS A 227 6.09 5.95 -17.32
CA LYS A 227 7.54 6.11 -17.48
C LYS A 227 8.33 5.73 -16.23
N GLY A 228 7.85 6.15 -15.05
CA GLY A 228 8.52 5.83 -13.79
C GLY A 228 8.53 4.32 -13.49
N VAL A 229 7.43 3.63 -13.75
CA VAL A 229 7.33 2.17 -13.60
C VAL A 229 8.23 1.47 -14.61
N ASP A 230 8.16 1.85 -15.89
CA ASP A 230 8.93 1.18 -16.94
C ASP A 230 10.44 1.39 -16.74
N GLU A 231 10.87 2.56 -16.26
CA GLU A 231 12.26 2.79 -15.86
C GLU A 231 12.69 1.82 -14.75
N ILE A 232 11.87 1.63 -13.71
CA ILE A 232 12.17 0.67 -12.64
C ILE A 232 12.19 -0.77 -13.19
N VAL A 233 11.16 -1.18 -13.92
CA VAL A 233 11.01 -2.56 -14.41
C VAL A 233 12.13 -2.92 -15.39
N ASN A 234 12.53 -2.02 -16.27
CA ASN A 234 13.55 -2.29 -17.28
C ASN A 234 14.99 -2.23 -16.74
N ASN A 235 15.22 -1.52 -15.64
CA ASN A 235 16.56 -1.38 -15.04
C ASN A 235 16.89 -2.45 -14.00
N LEU A 236 15.89 -3.17 -13.48
CA LEU A 236 16.10 -4.23 -12.50
C LEU A 236 16.28 -5.59 -13.18
N SER A 237 17.24 -6.37 -12.70
CA SER A 237 17.35 -7.79 -13.03
C SER A 237 16.17 -8.59 -12.48
N ASP A 238 15.94 -9.79 -13.02
CA ASP A 238 14.88 -10.69 -12.53
C ASP A 238 14.95 -10.95 -11.02
N ASN A 239 16.15 -11.03 -10.44
CA ASN A 239 16.32 -11.29 -9.00
C ASN A 239 16.02 -10.05 -8.16
N GLU A 240 16.44 -8.86 -8.62
CA GLU A 240 16.08 -7.59 -7.98
C GLU A 240 14.57 -7.38 -8.02
N MET A 241 13.94 -7.70 -9.15
CA MET A 241 12.49 -7.63 -9.30
C MET A 241 11.77 -8.58 -8.33
N LYS A 242 12.27 -9.82 -8.15
CA LYS A 242 11.73 -10.74 -7.12
C LYS A 242 11.80 -10.16 -5.71
N LEU A 243 12.93 -9.55 -5.37
CA LEU A 243 13.13 -8.96 -4.05
C LEU A 243 12.22 -7.74 -3.86
N LEU A 244 12.15 -6.85 -4.85
CA LEU A 244 11.29 -5.67 -4.84
C LEU A 244 9.83 -6.06 -4.65
N VAL A 245 9.34 -7.01 -5.46
CA VAL A 245 7.96 -7.52 -5.34
C VAL A 245 7.70 -8.11 -3.97
N TYR A 246 8.65 -8.88 -3.41
CA TYR A 246 8.49 -9.46 -2.08
C TYR A 246 8.39 -8.39 -0.98
N ILE A 247 9.21 -7.34 -1.06
CA ILE A 247 9.17 -6.19 -0.14
C ILE A 247 7.86 -5.42 -0.32
N ASN A 248 7.47 -5.11 -1.56
CA ASN A 248 6.24 -4.38 -1.87
C ASN A 248 4.99 -5.11 -1.36
N ARG A 249 4.93 -6.43 -1.51
CA ARG A 249 3.85 -7.26 -0.93
C ARG A 249 3.83 -7.17 0.59
N TRP A 250 5.00 -7.14 1.24
CA TRP A 250 5.09 -6.95 2.68
C TRP A 250 4.55 -5.56 3.10
N ILE A 251 4.93 -4.50 2.40
CA ILE A 251 4.43 -3.13 2.64
C ILE A 251 2.91 -3.11 2.53
N MET A 252 2.35 -3.64 1.44
CA MET A 252 0.90 -3.70 1.22
C MET A 252 0.19 -4.49 2.34
N ASN A 253 0.72 -5.67 2.68
CA ASN A 253 0.18 -6.48 3.76
C ASN A 253 0.21 -5.76 5.11
N PHE A 254 1.26 -4.98 5.37
CA PHE A 254 1.40 -4.22 6.60
C PHE A 254 0.42 -3.04 6.65
N ILE A 255 0.30 -2.25 5.56
CA ILE A 255 -0.62 -1.12 5.47
C ILE A 255 -2.07 -1.60 5.66
N ILE A 256 -2.52 -2.60 4.90
CA ILE A 256 -3.92 -3.08 4.94
C ILE A 256 -4.33 -3.59 6.33
N LYS A 257 -3.38 -4.08 7.13
CA LYS A 257 -3.67 -4.61 8.48
C LYS A 257 -3.56 -3.58 9.59
N ASN A 258 -3.10 -2.37 9.29
CA ASN A 258 -2.82 -1.37 10.32
C ASN A 258 -3.55 -0.06 10.02
N ASP A 259 -4.66 0.15 10.72
CA ASP A 259 -5.51 1.35 10.57
C ASP A 259 -4.71 2.63 10.81
N PHE A 260 -3.81 2.66 11.82
CA PHE A 260 -2.97 3.82 12.08
C PHE A 260 -2.05 4.17 10.89
N VAL A 261 -1.50 3.17 10.20
CA VAL A 261 -0.67 3.39 9.00
C VAL A 261 -1.54 3.82 7.82
N GLN A 262 -2.76 3.28 7.68
CA GLN A 262 -3.70 3.73 6.67
C GLN A 262 -4.10 5.20 6.88
N ASP A 263 -4.44 5.56 8.11
CA ASP A 263 -4.77 6.92 8.51
C ASP A 263 -3.57 7.85 8.29
N PHE A 264 -2.38 7.44 8.70
CA PHE A 264 -1.15 8.21 8.47
C PHE A 264 -0.84 8.40 6.98
N ALA A 265 -0.96 7.34 6.16
CA ALA A 265 -0.76 7.42 4.72
C ALA A 265 -1.77 8.39 4.08
N THR A 266 -3.04 8.28 4.47
CA THR A 266 -4.12 9.15 4.00
C THR A 266 -3.89 10.60 4.44
N GLU A 267 -3.51 10.84 5.69
CA GLU A 267 -3.33 12.19 6.22
C GLU A 267 -2.03 12.88 5.81
N LYS A 268 -0.94 12.14 5.55
CA LYS A 268 0.39 12.75 5.29
C LYS A 268 0.80 12.66 3.84
N LEU A 269 0.51 11.56 3.15
CA LEU A 269 0.92 11.36 1.76
C LEU A 269 -0.14 11.87 0.78
N TRP A 270 -1.41 11.85 1.17
CA TRP A 270 -2.54 12.19 0.31
C TRP A 270 -3.24 13.49 0.72
N LYS A 271 -2.53 14.38 1.44
CA LYS A 271 -3.08 15.66 1.91
C LYS A 271 -3.20 16.70 0.80
N THR A 272 -4.16 16.45 -0.08
CA THR A 272 -4.78 17.42 -0.97
C THR A 272 -6.26 17.39 -0.60
N ASP A 273 -6.93 18.54 -0.47
CA ASP A 273 -8.34 18.58 -0.04
C ASP A 273 -9.27 17.79 -0.99
N ILE A 274 -8.76 17.42 -2.17
CA ILE A 274 -9.37 16.47 -3.10
C ILE A 274 -9.54 15.07 -2.50
N PHE A 275 -8.66 14.57 -1.62
CA PHE A 275 -8.83 13.25 -1.01
C PHE A 275 -9.93 13.25 0.05
N GLU A 276 -10.20 14.39 0.68
CA GLU A 276 -11.41 14.52 1.50
C GLU A 276 -12.67 14.42 0.65
N VAL A 277 -12.66 14.99 -0.56
CA VAL A 277 -13.76 14.81 -1.53
C VAL A 277 -13.85 13.35 -1.98
N ILE A 278 -12.74 12.77 -2.44
CA ILE A 278 -12.68 11.38 -2.91
C ILE A 278 -13.12 10.42 -1.81
N LEU A 279 -12.72 10.59 -0.55
CA LEU A 279 -13.13 9.69 0.51
C LEU A 279 -14.56 10.01 1.00
N ASN A 280 -14.79 11.22 1.51
CA ASN A 280 -16.02 11.53 2.24
C ASN A 280 -17.25 11.66 1.33
N ASP A 281 -17.12 12.32 0.17
CA ASP A 281 -18.27 12.49 -0.72
C ASP A 281 -18.68 11.15 -1.34
N ARG A 282 -17.71 10.29 -1.71
CA ARG A 282 -17.99 8.92 -2.16
C ARG A 282 -18.69 8.07 -1.10
N ASN A 283 -18.22 8.14 0.16
CA ASN A 283 -18.86 7.42 1.26
C ASN A 283 -20.34 7.79 1.39
N ASN A 284 -20.67 9.08 1.27
CA ASN A 284 -22.05 9.56 1.32
C ASN A 284 -22.87 9.03 0.14
N VAL A 285 -22.33 9.08 -1.08
CA VAL A 285 -23.04 8.58 -2.27
C VAL A 285 -23.32 7.08 -2.16
N VAL A 286 -22.36 6.29 -1.70
CA VAL A 286 -22.56 4.84 -1.51
C VAL A 286 -23.66 4.57 -0.48
N SER A 287 -23.59 5.21 0.70
CA SER A 287 -24.61 5.02 1.74
C SER A 287 -26.00 5.51 1.30
N ASP A 288 -26.07 6.63 0.60
CA ASP A 288 -27.32 7.21 0.11
C ASP A 288 -27.99 6.31 -0.91
N ASN A 289 -27.22 5.73 -1.85
CA ASN A 289 -27.75 4.78 -2.81
C ASN A 289 -28.30 3.54 -2.10
N VAL A 290 -27.60 3.03 -1.08
CA VAL A 290 -28.10 1.89 -0.29
C VAL A 290 -29.42 2.22 0.44
N ILE A 291 -29.50 3.41 1.06
CA ILE A 291 -30.68 3.84 1.82
C ILE A 291 -31.88 4.09 0.90
N LYS A 292 -31.67 4.80 -0.21
CA LYS A 292 -32.72 5.22 -1.15
C LYS A 292 -33.15 4.11 -2.11
N SER A 293 -32.37 3.05 -2.23
CA SER A 293 -32.68 1.94 -3.13
C SER A 293 -33.94 1.20 -2.72
N ASP A 294 -34.78 0.85 -3.69
CA ASP A 294 -35.92 -0.04 -3.49
C ASP A 294 -35.53 -1.53 -3.35
N TYR A 295 -34.25 -1.87 -3.55
CA TYR A 295 -33.79 -3.25 -3.46
C TYR A 295 -33.45 -3.66 -2.02
N ASP A 296 -33.95 -4.82 -1.60
CA ASP A 296 -33.68 -5.34 -0.25
C ASP A 296 -32.37 -6.12 -0.14
N LYS A 297 -31.80 -6.54 -1.27
CA LYS A 297 -30.54 -7.28 -1.35
C LYS A 297 -29.57 -6.56 -2.27
N ILE A 298 -28.50 -6.02 -1.70
CA ILE A 298 -27.53 -5.18 -2.41
C ILE A 298 -26.13 -5.75 -2.20
N TYR A 299 -25.39 -5.96 -3.27
CA TYR A 299 -24.00 -6.38 -3.22
C TYR A 299 -23.13 -5.22 -3.68
N VAL A 300 -22.30 -4.69 -2.78
CA VAL A 300 -21.47 -3.52 -3.00
C VAL A 300 -20.03 -3.96 -3.25
N LEU A 301 -19.45 -3.56 -4.39
CA LEU A 301 -18.02 -3.65 -4.69
C LEU A 301 -17.40 -2.27 -4.58
N TYR A 302 -16.56 -2.06 -3.57
CA TYR A 302 -15.95 -0.75 -3.34
C TYR A 302 -14.61 -0.88 -2.62
N TRP A 303 -13.75 0.11 -2.76
CA TRP A 303 -12.42 0.10 -2.15
C TRP A 303 -12.47 0.02 -0.61
N LEU A 304 -11.55 -0.76 -0.02
CA LEU A 304 -11.53 -1.14 1.41
C LEU A 304 -11.71 0.05 2.37
N MET A 305 -11.05 1.17 2.09
CA MET A 305 -11.03 2.34 2.98
C MET A 305 -12.40 3.00 3.18
N HIS A 306 -13.38 2.71 2.31
CA HIS A 306 -14.71 3.30 2.41
C HIS A 306 -15.62 2.58 3.42
N PHE A 307 -15.36 1.31 3.74
CA PHE A 307 -16.30 0.48 4.50
C PHE A 307 -16.69 1.10 5.85
N ARG A 308 -15.71 1.53 6.65
CA ARG A 308 -15.94 2.08 8.00
C ARG A 308 -16.92 3.25 7.95
N TRP A 309 -16.67 4.20 7.08
CA TRP A 309 -17.48 5.41 6.94
C TRP A 309 -18.85 5.14 6.32
N VAL A 310 -18.94 4.22 5.36
CA VAL A 310 -20.23 3.77 4.82
C VAL A 310 -21.09 3.15 5.92
N LEU A 311 -20.52 2.28 6.77
CA LEU A 311 -21.23 1.70 7.90
C LEU A 311 -21.68 2.78 8.91
N GLU A 312 -20.81 3.73 9.24
CA GLU A 312 -21.13 4.85 10.13
C GLU A 312 -22.30 5.69 9.56
N ASN A 313 -22.31 5.97 8.26
CA ASN A 313 -23.39 6.69 7.58
C ASN A 313 -24.71 5.90 7.60
N LEU A 314 -24.67 4.59 7.31
CA LEU A 314 -25.84 3.72 7.41
C LEU A 314 -26.41 3.72 8.83
N GLN A 315 -25.55 3.58 9.85
CA GLN A 315 -25.94 3.61 11.26
C GLN A 315 -26.41 4.98 11.75
N LYS A 316 -25.97 6.06 11.11
CA LYS A 316 -26.48 7.41 11.40
C LYS A 316 -27.92 7.56 10.93
N ASN A 317 -28.26 6.97 9.77
CA ASN A 317 -29.62 6.97 9.23
C ASN A 317 -30.55 5.99 9.97
N ASP A 318 -30.07 4.77 10.24
CA ASP A 318 -30.81 3.72 10.94
C ASP A 318 -29.89 2.95 11.88
N LYS A 319 -30.10 3.13 13.20
CA LYS A 319 -29.28 2.52 14.26
C LYS A 319 -29.38 0.99 14.30
N SER A 320 -30.30 0.37 13.57
CA SER A 320 -30.45 -1.08 13.53
C SER A 320 -29.49 -1.78 12.58
N TRP A 321 -28.74 -1.05 11.73
CA TRP A 321 -27.67 -1.61 10.91
C TRP A 321 -26.56 -2.25 11.75
N LYS A 322 -26.32 -3.54 11.52
CA LYS A 322 -25.28 -4.33 12.19
C LYS A 322 -24.51 -5.18 11.19
N ILE A 323 -23.26 -5.47 11.52
CA ILE A 323 -22.48 -6.50 10.86
C ILE A 323 -23.03 -7.86 11.31
N ALA A 324 -23.65 -8.59 10.39
CA ALA A 324 -24.19 -9.93 10.60
C ALA A 324 -23.10 -11.01 10.45
N SER A 325 -22.18 -10.85 9.49
CA SER A 325 -21.03 -11.74 9.31
C SER A 325 -19.86 -11.03 8.64
N ILE A 326 -18.66 -11.58 8.82
CA ILE A 326 -17.43 -11.16 8.14
C ILE A 326 -16.78 -12.41 7.56
N ASP A 327 -16.65 -12.43 6.24
CA ASP A 327 -15.87 -13.42 5.51
C ASP A 327 -14.54 -12.80 5.07
N TYR A 328 -13.48 -13.59 4.89
CA TYR A 328 -12.16 -13.09 4.53
C TYR A 328 -11.62 -13.76 3.27
N TYR A 329 -11.12 -12.94 2.35
CA TYR A 329 -10.46 -13.42 1.14
C TYR A 329 -8.97 -13.15 1.19
N TYR A 330 -8.21 -14.19 0.87
CA TYR A 330 -6.77 -14.17 0.96
C TYR A 330 -6.16 -13.53 -0.29
N PRO A 331 -5.12 -12.69 -0.13
CA PRO A 331 -4.57 -11.89 -1.20
C PRO A 331 -3.97 -12.70 -2.31
N ILE A 332 -3.14 -13.67 -1.92
CA ILE A 332 -2.06 -14.26 -2.70
C ILE A 332 -1.73 -15.55 -1.96
N LYS A 333 -1.78 -16.71 -2.61
CA LYS A 333 -1.16 -17.93 -2.08
C LYS A 333 0.33 -17.97 -2.41
#